data_AF-A0AAU2A984-F1
#
_entry.id   AF-A0AAU2A984-F1
#
_cell.length_a   1.000
_cell.length_b   1.000
_cell.length_c   1.000
_cell.angle_alpha   90.00
_cell.angle_beta   90.00
_cell.angle_gamma   90.00
#
_symmetry.space_group_name_H-M   'P 1'
#
loop_
_entity.id
_entity.type
_entity.pdbx_description
1 polymer ?
#
loop_
_entity_poly.entity_id
_entity_poly.type
_entity_poly.pdbx_seq_one_letter_code
_entity_poly.pdbx_strand_id
1 'polypeptide(L)'
;MGTQAVQAAPVTPAASAGTAHSQRSALAIDYVAVVQAAYAAYQAYSASQALTLEQATQQILSAIDSAKTEILSHIDQVATADARACARQAVIDFADITRFTTDTLQAFARDTTGCVTRIDSLLGAVTDKAALDQLGFAVDAVGPISLVARARAGFDTAGLKGTLVNAHNTIVAKLDPVCVTVRIREPGPAGPTEEYVTCTAYNGNYGSASRIVSPNRPPIDVNGVKTTAATGTSWVVAKAVLPTLQS
;
A
#
# COMPACT_ATOMS: atom_id res chain seq x y z
N MET A 1 49.13 45.80 44.34
CA MET A 1 47.98 46.59 43.82
C MET A 1 48.18 46.78 42.34
N GLY A 2 47.24 46.33 41.52
CA GLY A 2 47.33 46.39 40.05
C GLY A 2 46.42 45.37 39.38
N THR A 3 45.11 45.54 39.53
CA THR A 3 44.10 44.76 38.80
C THR A 3 43.93 45.35 37.40
N GLN A 4 44.34 44.60 36.36
CA GLN A 4 44.01 44.92 34.97
C GLN A 4 42.66 44.32 34.60
N ALA A 5 41.76 45.15 34.09
CA ALA A 5 40.47 44.75 33.56
C ALA A 5 40.63 44.33 32.09
N VAL A 6 40.15 43.13 31.74
CA VAL A 6 40.08 42.64 30.36
C VAL A 6 38.75 43.09 29.76
N GLN A 7 38.81 43.92 28.71
CA GLN A 7 37.65 44.33 27.91
C GLN A 7 37.26 43.20 26.95
N ALA A 8 36.00 42.78 27.00
CA ALA A 8 35.42 41.83 26.05
C ALA A 8 34.88 42.57 24.81
N ALA A 9 35.21 42.07 23.62
CA ALA A 9 34.69 42.56 22.35
C ALA A 9 33.25 42.06 22.09
N PRO A 10 32.40 42.83 21.38
CA PRO A 10 31.05 42.41 21.03
C PRO A 10 31.05 41.35 19.91
N VAL A 11 30.24 40.32 20.07
CA VAL A 11 30.02 39.25 19.07
C VAL A 11 28.83 39.65 18.20
N THR A 12 29.07 39.85 16.90
CA THR A 12 28.02 40.11 15.92
C THR A 12 27.37 38.79 15.47
N PRO A 13 26.04 38.64 15.50
CA PRO A 13 25.39 37.42 15.01
C PRO A 13 25.45 37.34 13.47
N ALA A 14 25.90 36.20 12.95
CA ALA A 14 25.88 35.89 11.53
C ALA A 14 24.44 35.63 11.06
N ALA A 15 23.97 36.43 10.11
CA ALA A 15 22.70 36.19 9.41
C ALA A 15 22.84 34.95 8.52
N SER A 16 22.09 33.90 8.83
CA SER A 16 21.95 32.72 7.99
C SER A 16 21.09 33.08 6.78
N ALA A 17 21.73 33.17 5.60
CA ALA A 17 21.04 33.23 4.32
C ALA A 17 20.27 31.91 4.11
N GLY A 18 18.94 31.98 4.22
CA GLY A 18 18.05 30.87 3.92
C GLY A 18 18.12 30.51 2.44
N THR A 19 18.77 29.40 2.12
CA THR A 19 18.69 28.77 0.81
C THR A 19 17.28 28.24 0.63
N ALA A 20 16.42 29.00 -0.05
CA ALA A 20 15.12 28.56 -0.50
C ALA A 20 15.31 27.35 -1.43
N HIS A 21 15.30 26.14 -0.86
CA HIS A 21 15.12 24.92 -1.62
C HIS A 21 13.69 24.95 -2.14
N SER A 22 13.55 25.34 -3.41
CA SER A 22 12.37 25.07 -4.22
C SER A 22 12.17 23.55 -4.22
N GLN A 23 11.38 23.05 -3.26
CA GLN A 23 10.86 21.69 -3.28
C GLN A 23 10.07 21.55 -4.57
N ARG A 24 10.69 20.94 -5.59
CA ARG A 24 9.92 20.32 -6.65
C ARG A 24 9.01 19.33 -5.95
N SER A 25 7.71 19.60 -5.93
CA SER A 25 6.71 18.60 -5.57
C SER A 25 6.91 17.44 -6.53
N ALA A 26 7.67 16.42 -6.11
CA ALA A 26 7.61 15.12 -6.75
C ALA A 26 6.13 14.74 -6.73
N LEU A 27 5.54 14.54 -7.90
CA LEU A 27 4.19 13.99 -8.00
C LEU A 27 4.20 12.72 -7.16
N ALA A 28 3.48 12.73 -6.04
CA ALA A 28 3.35 11.56 -5.20
C ALA A 28 2.81 10.43 -6.07
N ILE A 29 3.60 9.39 -6.28
CA ILE A 29 3.19 8.25 -7.08
C ILE A 29 2.05 7.57 -6.32
N ASP A 30 0.90 7.39 -6.97
CA ASP A 30 -0.20 6.66 -6.39
C ASP A 30 0.13 5.15 -6.40
N TYR A 31 0.72 4.68 -5.30
CA TYR A 31 1.08 3.29 -5.10
C TYR A 31 -0.11 2.35 -5.29
N VAL A 32 -1.32 2.75 -4.86
CA VAL A 32 -2.54 1.95 -5.01
C VAL A 32 -2.83 1.73 -6.49
N ALA A 33 -2.79 2.81 -7.28
CA ALA A 33 -3.02 2.74 -8.71
C ALA A 33 -1.98 1.84 -9.42
N VAL A 34 -0.73 1.86 -8.98
CA VAL A 34 0.35 1.03 -9.53
C VAL A 34 0.09 -0.45 -9.29
N VAL A 35 -0.23 -0.84 -8.04
CA VAL A 35 -0.50 -2.22 -7.69
C VAL A 35 -1.76 -2.72 -8.41
N GLN A 36 -2.83 -1.91 -8.43
CA GLN A 36 -4.05 -2.22 -9.18
C GLN A 36 -3.76 -2.44 -10.67
N ALA A 37 -2.99 -1.56 -11.29
CA ALA A 37 -2.61 -1.68 -12.69
C ALA A 37 -1.81 -2.97 -12.94
N ALA A 38 -0.91 -3.34 -12.04
CA ALA A 38 -0.13 -4.58 -12.15
C ALA A 38 -1.04 -5.82 -12.10
N TYR A 39 -1.97 -5.89 -11.15
CA TYR A 39 -2.93 -7.00 -11.07
C TYR A 39 -3.92 -7.02 -12.24
N ALA A 40 -4.39 -5.84 -12.69
CA ALA A 40 -5.27 -5.72 -13.86
C ALA A 40 -4.58 -6.21 -15.13
N ALA A 41 -3.29 -5.88 -15.34
CA ALA A 41 -2.51 -6.38 -16.47
C ALA A 41 -2.41 -7.92 -16.45
N TYR A 42 -2.17 -8.52 -15.27
CA TYR A 42 -2.16 -9.98 -15.14
C TYR A 42 -3.55 -10.61 -15.37
N GLN A 43 -4.61 -10.00 -14.87
CA GLN A 43 -5.99 -10.46 -15.09
C GLN A 43 -6.36 -10.39 -16.57
N ALA A 44 -5.97 -9.31 -17.26
CA ALA A 44 -6.22 -9.14 -18.68
C ALA A 44 -5.60 -10.27 -19.52
N TYR A 45 -4.41 -10.73 -19.12
CA TYR A 45 -3.78 -11.94 -19.67
C TYR A 45 -4.56 -13.22 -19.30
N SER A 46 -4.78 -13.47 -18.01
CA SER A 46 -5.22 -14.79 -17.53
C SER A 46 -6.71 -15.07 -17.70
N ALA A 47 -7.58 -14.07 -17.61
CA ALA A 47 -9.03 -14.23 -17.65
C ALA A 47 -9.64 -13.80 -19.00
N SER A 48 -9.23 -12.64 -19.52
CA SER A 48 -9.85 -12.07 -20.73
C SER A 48 -9.14 -12.39 -22.04
N GLN A 49 -7.91 -12.93 -21.97
CA GLN A 49 -7.01 -13.08 -23.12
C GLN A 49 -6.83 -11.77 -23.93
N ALA A 50 -7.10 -10.61 -23.32
CA ALA A 50 -7.01 -9.30 -23.95
C ALA A 50 -5.56 -8.83 -24.11
N LEU A 51 -4.64 -9.40 -23.32
CA LEU A 51 -3.21 -9.20 -23.43
C LEU A 51 -2.49 -10.53 -23.63
N THR A 52 -1.40 -10.51 -24.39
CA THR A 52 -0.42 -11.61 -24.36
C THR A 52 0.34 -11.60 -23.04
N LEU A 53 1.00 -12.72 -22.71
CA LEU A 53 1.84 -12.82 -21.52
C LEU A 53 2.97 -11.77 -21.56
N GLU A 54 3.57 -11.53 -22.72
CA GLU A 54 4.61 -10.52 -22.92
C GLU A 54 4.08 -9.11 -22.67
N GLN A 55 2.88 -8.78 -23.17
CA GLN A 55 2.26 -7.47 -22.97
C GLN A 55 1.94 -7.24 -21.49
N ALA A 56 1.36 -8.23 -20.81
CA ALA A 56 1.10 -8.16 -19.37
C ALA A 56 2.41 -8.03 -18.58
N THR A 57 3.45 -8.78 -18.96
CA THR A 57 4.79 -8.67 -18.36
C THR A 57 5.32 -7.23 -18.48
N GLN A 58 5.23 -6.63 -19.67
CA GLN A 58 5.74 -5.29 -19.91
C GLN A 58 4.94 -4.20 -19.17
N GLN A 59 3.61 -4.35 -19.07
CA GLN A 59 2.79 -3.43 -18.29
C GLN A 59 3.12 -3.50 -16.80
N ILE A 60 3.32 -4.71 -16.25
CA ILE A 60 3.72 -4.88 -14.85
C ILE A 60 5.12 -4.33 -14.61
N LEU A 61 6.07 -4.57 -15.53
CA LEU A 61 7.41 -3.97 -15.48
C LEU A 61 7.34 -2.44 -15.44
N SER A 62 6.57 -1.84 -16.34
CA SER A 62 6.41 -0.39 -16.40
C SER A 62 5.77 0.17 -15.12
N ALA A 63 4.75 -0.51 -14.58
CA ALA A 63 4.09 -0.09 -13.36
C ALA A 63 5.07 -0.14 -12.18
N ILE A 64 5.79 -1.25 -11.99
CA ILE A 64 6.77 -1.42 -10.92
C ILE A 64 7.93 -0.44 -11.07
N ASP A 65 8.48 -0.26 -12.27
CA ASP A 65 9.61 0.66 -12.48
C ASP A 65 9.22 2.11 -12.19
N SER A 66 8.00 2.53 -12.60
CA SER A 66 7.48 3.86 -12.32
C SER A 66 7.32 4.15 -10.82
N ALA A 67 7.13 3.11 -10.00
CA ALA A 67 6.91 3.21 -8.56
C ALA A 67 8.04 2.61 -7.73
N LYS A 68 9.17 2.26 -8.34
CA LYS A 68 10.20 1.42 -7.72
C LYS A 68 10.72 2.00 -6.41
N THR A 69 10.97 3.31 -6.39
CA THR A 69 11.44 4.00 -5.18
C THR A 69 10.40 3.97 -4.06
N GLU A 70 9.12 4.15 -4.38
CA GLU A 70 8.01 4.09 -3.43
C GLU A 70 7.84 2.66 -2.89
N ILE A 71 7.82 1.66 -3.79
CA ILE A 71 7.75 0.23 -3.46
C ILE A 71 8.90 -0.16 -2.51
N LEU A 72 10.14 0.23 -2.84
CA LEU A 72 11.30 -0.07 -2.00
C LEU A 72 11.24 0.66 -0.66
N SER A 73 10.73 1.89 -0.62
CA SER A 73 10.50 2.63 0.63
C SER A 73 9.53 1.90 1.56
N HIS A 74 8.41 1.39 1.02
CA HIS A 74 7.46 0.58 1.80
C HIS A 74 8.07 -0.76 2.24
N ILE A 75 8.82 -1.44 1.36
CA ILE A 75 9.50 -2.69 1.70
C ILE A 75 10.54 -2.46 2.81
N ASP A 76 11.28 -1.35 2.77
CA ASP A 76 12.34 -1.07 3.75
C ASP A 76 11.77 -0.86 5.17
N GLN A 77 10.50 -0.46 5.28
CA GLN A 77 9.78 -0.36 6.54
C GLN A 77 9.39 -1.72 7.13
N VAL A 78 9.32 -2.79 6.34
CA VAL A 78 8.89 -4.13 6.78
C VAL A 78 9.73 -4.62 7.94
N ALA A 79 9.07 -4.81 9.09
CA ALA A 79 9.68 -5.20 10.35
C ALA A 79 10.36 -6.58 10.27
N THR A 80 9.83 -7.51 9.48
CA THR A 80 10.42 -8.84 9.33
C THR A 80 11.51 -8.81 8.26
N ALA A 81 12.78 -8.88 8.71
CA ALA A 81 13.95 -8.80 7.82
C ALA A 81 13.88 -9.79 6.64
N ASP A 82 13.36 -10.99 6.87
CA ASP A 82 13.20 -12.02 5.85
C ASP A 82 12.20 -11.63 4.75
N ALA A 83 11.01 -11.14 5.12
CA ALA A 83 10.02 -10.72 4.14
C ALA A 83 10.50 -9.48 3.37
N ARG A 84 11.16 -8.55 4.07
CA ARG A 84 11.80 -7.39 3.45
C ARG A 84 12.83 -7.82 2.40
N ALA A 85 13.74 -8.72 2.78
CA ALA A 85 14.81 -9.17 1.90
C ALA A 85 14.25 -9.87 0.66
N CYS A 86 13.27 -10.77 0.82
CA CYS A 86 12.70 -11.48 -0.33
C CYS A 86 11.89 -10.55 -1.24
N ALA A 87 11.14 -9.59 -0.68
CA ALA A 87 10.37 -8.63 -1.48
C ALA A 87 11.29 -7.69 -2.27
N ARG A 88 12.36 -7.20 -1.62
CA ARG A 88 13.36 -6.36 -2.27
C ARG A 88 14.06 -7.11 -3.41
N GLN A 89 14.46 -8.35 -3.17
CA GLN A 89 15.08 -9.20 -4.19
C GLN A 89 14.14 -9.40 -5.38
N ALA A 90 12.87 -9.73 -5.13
CA ALA A 90 11.87 -9.91 -6.17
C ALA A 90 11.69 -8.69 -7.07
N VAL A 91 11.60 -7.48 -6.48
CA VAL A 91 11.45 -6.22 -7.22
C VAL A 91 12.69 -5.90 -8.06
N ILE A 92 13.89 -6.18 -7.53
CA ILE A 92 15.15 -5.93 -8.24
C ILE A 92 15.28 -6.88 -9.44
N ASP A 93 15.15 -8.19 -9.20
CA ASP A 93 15.35 -9.22 -10.22
C ASP A 93 14.27 -9.21 -11.30
N PHE A 94 13.05 -8.78 -10.95
CA PHE A 94 11.96 -8.70 -11.92
C PHE A 94 12.31 -7.79 -13.12
N ALA A 95 13.13 -6.75 -12.92
CA ALA A 95 13.59 -5.89 -14.01
C ALA A 95 14.36 -6.64 -15.12
N ASP A 96 14.91 -7.81 -14.81
CA ASP A 96 15.67 -8.65 -15.73
C ASP A 96 14.89 -9.88 -16.23
N ILE A 97 13.59 -10.03 -15.86
CA ILE A 97 12.81 -11.26 -16.12
C ILE A 97 12.73 -11.66 -17.60
N THR A 98 12.82 -10.71 -18.53
CA THR A 98 12.79 -10.97 -19.98
C THR A 98 14.10 -11.55 -20.52
N ARG A 99 15.18 -11.46 -19.74
CA ARG A 99 16.52 -11.96 -20.07
C ARG A 99 16.86 -13.28 -19.37
N PHE A 100 15.99 -13.78 -18.51
CA PHE A 100 16.22 -15.04 -17.80
C PHE A 100 16.22 -16.23 -18.75
N THR A 101 17.16 -17.15 -18.54
CA THR A 101 17.07 -18.51 -19.08
C THR A 101 15.91 -19.25 -18.44
N THR A 102 15.45 -20.34 -19.05
CA THR A 102 14.35 -21.16 -18.51
C THR A 102 14.59 -21.59 -17.05
N ASP A 103 15.80 -22.07 -16.73
CA ASP A 103 16.14 -22.50 -15.38
C ASP A 103 16.12 -21.34 -14.37
N THR A 104 16.65 -20.19 -14.77
CA THR A 104 16.65 -18.97 -13.93
C THR A 104 15.23 -18.48 -13.69
N LEU A 105 14.38 -18.50 -14.71
CA LEU A 105 12.98 -18.09 -14.63
C LEU A 105 12.17 -19.03 -13.72
N GLN A 106 12.41 -20.34 -13.80
CA GLN A 106 11.77 -21.33 -12.91
C GLN A 106 12.25 -21.21 -11.46
N ALA A 107 13.53 -20.90 -11.23
CA ALA A 107 14.05 -20.60 -9.89
C ALA A 107 13.38 -19.33 -9.34
N PHE A 108 13.43 -18.24 -10.10
CA PHE A 108 12.80 -16.97 -9.73
C PHE A 108 11.31 -17.13 -9.40
N ALA A 109 10.54 -17.83 -10.24
CA ALA A 109 9.12 -18.07 -10.00
C ALA A 109 8.85 -18.85 -8.70
N ARG A 110 9.72 -19.81 -8.33
CA ARG A 110 9.62 -20.54 -7.06
C ARG A 110 9.97 -19.65 -5.87
N ASP A 111 11.02 -18.85 -6.00
CA ASP A 111 11.49 -17.97 -4.92
C ASP A 111 10.48 -16.86 -4.61
N THR A 112 9.92 -16.21 -5.64
CA THR A 112 8.87 -15.19 -5.43
C THR A 112 7.59 -15.81 -4.87
N THR A 113 7.25 -17.05 -5.27
CA THR A 113 6.12 -17.79 -4.69
C THR A 113 6.37 -18.04 -3.20
N GLY A 114 7.57 -18.51 -2.85
CA GLY A 114 7.98 -18.74 -1.46
C GLY A 114 7.94 -17.45 -0.62
N CYS A 115 8.29 -16.31 -1.20
CA CYS A 115 8.18 -15.01 -0.56
C CYS A 115 6.72 -14.66 -0.23
N VAL A 116 5.79 -14.80 -1.20
CA VAL A 116 4.35 -14.57 -0.97
C VAL A 116 3.80 -15.50 0.12
N THR A 117 4.10 -16.80 0.06
CA THR A 117 3.63 -17.76 1.07
C THR A 117 4.18 -17.45 2.46
N ARG A 118 5.44 -16.99 2.56
CA ARG A 118 6.03 -16.56 3.84
C ARG A 118 5.32 -15.32 4.38
N ILE A 119 5.06 -14.32 3.54
CA ILE A 119 4.35 -13.11 3.94
C ILE A 119 2.93 -13.46 4.42
N ASP A 120 2.19 -14.30 3.70
CA ASP A 120 0.85 -14.77 4.10
C ASP A 120 0.86 -15.45 5.48
N SER A 121 1.84 -16.34 5.72
CA SER A 121 2.00 -16.97 7.03
C SER A 121 2.27 -15.95 8.15
N LEU A 122 3.10 -14.94 7.89
CA LEU A 122 3.40 -13.86 8.83
C LEU A 122 2.16 -12.98 9.09
N LEU A 123 1.38 -12.65 8.06
CA LEU A 123 0.12 -11.91 8.19
C LEU A 123 -0.86 -12.62 9.14
N GLY A 124 -0.90 -13.95 9.13
CA GLY A 124 -1.67 -14.75 10.07
C GLY A 124 -1.21 -14.58 11.52
N ALA A 125 0.11 -14.59 11.75
CA ALA A 125 0.72 -14.58 13.09
C ALA A 125 0.84 -13.19 13.74
N VAL A 126 1.03 -12.13 12.94
CA VAL A 126 1.26 -10.78 13.45
C VAL A 126 -0.02 -10.17 14.01
N THR A 127 0.10 -9.52 15.17
CA THR A 127 -0.96 -8.78 15.86
C THR A 127 -0.75 -7.27 15.84
N ASP A 128 0.51 -6.81 15.73
CA ASP A 128 0.83 -5.40 15.58
C ASP A 128 0.36 -4.88 14.21
N LYS A 129 -0.46 -3.82 14.21
CA LYS A 129 -1.08 -3.31 12.98
C LYS A 129 -0.08 -2.64 12.05
N ALA A 130 0.97 -2.02 12.57
CA ALA A 130 1.99 -1.39 11.74
C ALA A 130 2.83 -2.45 11.00
N ALA A 131 3.26 -3.50 11.71
CA ALA A 131 3.96 -4.63 11.09
C ALA A 131 3.09 -5.36 10.07
N LEU A 132 1.79 -5.52 10.35
CA LEU A 132 0.84 -6.11 9.41
C LEU A 132 0.69 -5.26 8.15
N ASP A 133 0.59 -3.94 8.29
CA ASP A 133 0.49 -3.03 7.15
C ASP A 133 1.72 -3.07 6.24
N GLN A 134 2.91 -3.14 6.84
CA GLN A 134 4.14 -3.29 6.08
C GLN A 134 4.18 -4.64 5.33
N LEU A 135 3.77 -5.74 5.97
CA LEU A 135 3.63 -7.03 5.30
C LEU A 135 2.58 -6.96 4.16
N GLY A 136 1.53 -6.15 4.33
CA GLY A 136 0.57 -5.85 3.29
C GLY A 136 1.21 -5.23 2.05
N PHE A 137 1.98 -4.15 2.24
CA PHE A 137 2.73 -3.56 1.12
C PHE A 137 3.74 -4.51 0.48
N ALA A 138 4.34 -5.41 1.25
CA ALA A 138 5.23 -6.43 0.71
C ALA A 138 4.49 -7.43 -0.19
N VAL A 139 3.31 -7.91 0.23
CA VAL A 139 2.53 -8.84 -0.61
C VAL A 139 1.95 -8.14 -1.85
N ASP A 140 1.55 -6.88 -1.73
CA ASP A 140 1.05 -6.06 -2.83
C ASP A 140 2.12 -5.86 -3.91
N ALA A 141 3.39 -5.70 -3.52
CA ALA A 141 4.51 -5.58 -4.44
C ALA A 141 4.89 -6.92 -5.10
N VAL A 142 5.00 -8.00 -4.31
CA VAL A 142 5.53 -9.30 -4.79
C VAL A 142 4.45 -10.15 -5.46
N GLY A 143 3.18 -9.98 -5.11
CA GLY A 143 2.07 -10.76 -5.64
C GLY A 143 1.95 -10.75 -7.16
N PRO A 144 1.85 -9.59 -7.85
CA PRO A 144 1.75 -9.56 -9.31
C PRO A 144 3.05 -10.03 -9.98
N ILE A 145 4.23 -9.76 -9.37
CA ILE A 145 5.53 -10.28 -9.82
C ILE A 145 5.50 -11.81 -9.86
N SER A 146 5.07 -12.44 -8.76
CA SER A 146 5.05 -13.88 -8.64
C SER A 146 4.03 -14.54 -9.56
N LEU A 147 2.88 -13.91 -9.82
CA LEU A 147 1.90 -14.40 -10.77
C LEU A 147 2.46 -14.44 -12.20
N VAL A 148 3.10 -13.36 -12.66
CA VAL A 148 3.75 -13.32 -13.98
C VAL A 148 4.93 -14.27 -14.05
N ALA A 149 5.78 -14.31 -13.03
CA ALA A 149 6.94 -15.20 -13.01
C ALA A 149 6.51 -16.67 -13.18
N ARG A 150 5.49 -17.11 -12.44
CA ARG A 150 4.93 -18.46 -12.58
C ARG A 150 4.34 -18.71 -13.96
N ALA A 151 3.54 -17.78 -14.48
CA ALA A 151 2.96 -17.92 -15.81
C ALA A 151 4.05 -18.05 -16.90
N ARG A 152 5.08 -17.20 -16.86
CA ARG A 152 6.23 -17.27 -17.80
C ARG A 152 7.04 -18.55 -17.63
N ALA A 153 7.16 -19.07 -16.41
CA ALA A 153 7.82 -20.34 -16.13
C ALA A 153 7.00 -21.59 -16.53
N GLY A 154 5.75 -21.41 -17.00
CA GLY A 154 4.84 -22.51 -17.32
C GLY A 154 4.23 -23.20 -16.09
N PHE A 155 4.26 -22.54 -14.92
CA PHE A 155 3.65 -23.06 -13.70
C PHE A 155 2.19 -22.63 -13.55
N ASP A 156 1.37 -23.49 -12.96
CA ASP A 156 0.01 -23.13 -12.55
C ASP A 156 0.02 -21.99 -11.53
N THR A 157 -0.97 -21.11 -11.60
CA THR A 157 -1.12 -19.93 -10.73
C THR A 157 -2.33 -20.02 -9.80
N ALA A 158 -3.21 -21.01 -9.95
CA ALA A 158 -4.43 -21.11 -9.16
C ALA A 158 -4.15 -21.17 -7.64
N GLY A 159 -3.19 -22.00 -7.23
CA GLY A 159 -2.76 -22.08 -5.83
C GLY A 159 -2.24 -20.75 -5.28
N LEU A 160 -1.39 -20.05 -6.05
CA LEU A 160 -0.86 -18.75 -5.65
C LEU A 160 -1.95 -17.67 -5.59
N LYS A 161 -2.91 -17.67 -6.53
CA LYS A 161 -4.08 -16.78 -6.47
C LYS A 161 -4.85 -16.98 -5.16
N GLY A 162 -5.08 -18.23 -4.77
CA GLY A 162 -5.71 -18.56 -3.47
C GLY A 162 -4.96 -17.98 -2.27
N THR A 163 -3.62 -18.10 -2.26
CA THR A 163 -2.77 -17.49 -1.22
C THR A 163 -2.89 -15.97 -1.21
N LEU A 164 -2.88 -15.31 -2.37
CA LEU A 164 -3.01 -13.86 -2.46
C LEU A 164 -4.37 -13.37 -1.97
N VAL A 165 -5.46 -14.06 -2.33
CA VAL A 165 -6.81 -13.78 -1.81
C VAL A 165 -6.83 -13.90 -0.28
N ASN A 166 -6.23 -14.96 0.28
CA ASN A 166 -6.16 -15.13 1.73
C ASN A 166 -5.38 -14.00 2.43
N ALA A 167 -4.22 -13.64 1.89
CA ALA A 167 -3.39 -12.55 2.41
C ALA A 167 -4.17 -11.22 2.40
N HIS A 168 -4.82 -10.88 1.27
CA HIS A 168 -5.58 -9.65 1.14
C HIS A 168 -6.82 -9.61 2.04
N ASN A 169 -7.55 -10.72 2.18
CA ASN A 169 -8.64 -10.83 3.15
C ASN A 169 -8.16 -10.62 4.59
N THR A 170 -6.98 -11.17 4.93
CA THR A 170 -6.38 -10.99 6.26
C THR A 170 -6.04 -9.52 6.52
N ILE A 171 -5.47 -8.83 5.54
CA ILE A 171 -5.17 -7.39 5.60
C ILE A 171 -6.47 -6.59 5.81
N VAL A 172 -7.48 -6.82 4.96
CA VAL A 172 -8.76 -6.13 5.04
C VAL A 172 -9.43 -6.33 6.41
N ALA A 173 -9.41 -7.55 6.94
CA ALA A 173 -10.03 -7.87 8.21
C ALA A 173 -9.28 -7.25 9.41
N LYS A 174 -7.95 -7.31 9.43
CA LYS A 174 -7.15 -6.88 10.59
C LYS A 174 -6.84 -5.38 10.59
N LEU A 175 -6.83 -4.71 9.43
CA LEU A 175 -6.62 -3.27 9.30
C LEU A 175 -7.90 -2.46 9.10
N ASP A 176 -9.08 -3.07 9.21
CA ASP A 176 -10.36 -2.37 9.05
C ASP A 176 -10.44 -1.14 9.98
N PRO A 177 -10.69 0.07 9.42
CA PRO A 177 -10.86 1.27 10.24
C PRO A 177 -12.03 1.14 11.20
N VAL A 178 -11.83 1.61 12.44
CA VAL A 178 -12.88 1.61 13.47
C VAL A 178 -13.77 2.81 13.25
N CYS A 179 -15.07 2.60 13.09
CA CYS A 179 -16.04 3.66 12.84
C CYS A 179 -16.97 3.87 14.04
N VAL A 180 -17.25 5.13 14.36
CA VAL A 180 -18.23 5.56 15.35
C VAL A 180 -19.32 6.36 14.64
N THR A 181 -20.58 6.00 14.91
CA THR A 181 -21.75 6.72 14.41
C THR A 181 -22.43 7.43 15.59
N VAL A 182 -22.61 8.74 15.46
CA VAL A 182 -23.30 9.57 16.45
C VAL A 182 -24.52 10.20 15.79
N ARG A 183 -25.65 10.22 16.49
CA ARG A 183 -26.85 10.93 16.05
C ARG A 183 -27.18 12.05 17.03
N ILE A 184 -27.29 13.25 16.52
CA ILE A 184 -27.57 14.47 17.29
C ILE A 184 -28.89 15.02 16.80
N ARG A 185 -29.84 15.24 17.71
CA ARG A 185 -31.09 15.93 17.39
C ARG A 185 -30.92 17.41 17.73
N GLU A 186 -31.13 18.28 16.75
CA GLU A 186 -31.08 19.72 16.99
C GLU A 186 -32.15 20.14 18.01
N PRO A 187 -31.83 21.09 18.93
CA PRO A 187 -32.80 21.59 19.89
C PRO A 187 -34.02 22.22 19.19
N GLY A 188 -35.23 21.73 19.50
CA GLY A 188 -36.49 22.30 19.02
C GLY A 188 -37.59 21.25 18.79
N PRO A 189 -38.86 21.66 18.68
CA PRO A 189 -39.99 20.73 18.52
C PRO A 189 -39.88 19.84 17.27
N ALA A 190 -39.28 20.39 16.21
CA ALA A 190 -39.10 19.76 14.90
C ALA A 190 -37.63 19.79 14.44
N GLY A 191 -36.67 19.88 15.37
CA GLY A 191 -35.25 19.90 15.03
C GLY A 191 -34.84 18.63 14.27
N PRO A 192 -34.12 18.75 13.14
CA PRO A 192 -33.64 17.59 12.40
C PRO A 192 -32.71 16.72 13.24
N THR A 193 -32.68 15.43 12.94
CA THR A 193 -31.63 14.53 13.45
C THR A 193 -30.49 14.52 12.45
N GLU A 194 -29.30 14.91 12.88
CA GLU A 194 -28.07 14.76 12.11
C GLU A 194 -27.33 13.49 12.52
N GLU A 195 -26.86 12.72 11.55
CA GLU A 195 -26.03 11.54 11.73
C GLU A 195 -24.61 11.85 11.27
N TYR A 196 -23.64 11.62 12.15
CA TYR A 196 -22.21 11.76 11.92
C TYR A 196 -21.56 10.38 11.96
N VAL A 197 -20.74 10.05 10.97
CA VAL A 197 -19.89 8.86 10.96
C VAL A 197 -18.44 9.32 10.91
N THR A 198 -17.63 8.85 11.83
CA THR A 198 -16.17 9.07 11.84
C THR A 198 -15.48 7.72 11.92
N CYS A 199 -14.57 7.45 10.99
CA CYS A 199 -13.74 6.25 10.97
C CYS A 199 -12.29 6.62 11.23
N THR A 200 -11.57 5.81 12.01
CA THR A 200 -10.15 5.98 12.33
C THR A 200 -9.37 4.73 11.97
N ALA A 201 -8.32 4.87 11.17
CA ALA A 201 -7.39 3.80 10.84
C ALA A 201 -6.28 3.69 11.90
N TYR A 202 -5.51 2.60 11.87
CA TYR A 202 -4.49 2.34 12.88
C TYR A 202 -3.34 3.36 12.89
N ASN A 203 -3.08 4.00 11.74
CA ASN A 203 -2.05 5.03 11.57
C ASN A 203 -2.51 6.41 12.09
N GLY A 204 -3.71 6.51 12.69
CA GLY A 204 -4.27 7.75 13.23
C GLY A 204 -5.00 8.61 12.20
N ASN A 205 -4.97 8.24 10.91
CA ASN A 205 -5.77 8.92 9.90
C ASN A 205 -7.26 8.67 10.16
N TYR A 206 -8.08 9.65 9.84
CA TYR A 206 -9.52 9.57 10.00
C TYR A 206 -10.26 10.07 8.76
N GLY A 207 -11.46 9.56 8.58
CA GLY A 207 -12.43 10.03 7.60
C GLY A 207 -13.74 10.32 8.31
N SER A 208 -14.48 11.32 7.85
CA SER A 208 -15.78 11.67 8.43
C SER A 208 -16.79 12.08 7.37
N ALA A 209 -18.05 11.77 7.62
CA ALA A 209 -19.19 12.28 6.84
C ALA A 209 -20.38 12.56 7.78
N SER A 210 -21.21 13.54 7.42
CA SER A 210 -22.47 13.79 8.11
C SER A 210 -23.64 13.87 7.14
N ARG A 211 -24.84 13.62 7.65
CA ARG A 211 -26.09 13.86 6.92
C ARG A 211 -27.23 14.20 7.85
N ILE A 212 -28.19 14.97 7.34
CA ILE A 212 -29.52 15.07 7.94
C ILE A 212 -30.28 13.77 7.66
N VAL A 213 -30.73 13.10 8.73
CA VAL A 213 -31.55 11.89 8.65
C VAL A 213 -32.93 12.28 8.12
N SER A 214 -33.19 11.92 6.87
CA SER A 214 -34.47 12.12 6.20
C SER A 214 -34.73 10.97 5.23
N PRO A 215 -36.01 10.63 4.95
CA PRO A 215 -36.35 9.55 4.01
C PRO A 215 -35.80 9.76 2.59
N ASN A 216 -35.58 11.02 2.20
CA ASN A 216 -35.16 11.39 0.83
C ASN A 216 -33.64 11.50 0.66
N ARG A 217 -32.84 11.24 1.71
CA ARG A 217 -31.38 11.30 1.63
C ARG A 217 -30.77 9.90 1.78
N PRO A 218 -29.83 9.52 0.91
CA PRO A 218 -29.16 8.24 1.03
C PRO A 218 -28.43 8.12 2.37
N PRO A 219 -28.21 6.90 2.88
CA PRO A 219 -27.31 6.66 4.00
C PRO A 219 -25.89 7.16 3.71
N ILE A 220 -25.11 7.44 4.75
CA ILE A 220 -23.68 7.71 4.61
C ILE A 220 -23.00 6.47 4.03
N ASP A 221 -22.17 6.67 3.00
CA ASP A 221 -21.27 5.63 2.49
C ASP A 221 -20.13 5.40 3.49
N VAL A 222 -20.36 4.52 4.45
CA VAL A 222 -19.35 4.14 5.46
C VAL A 222 -18.10 3.55 4.80
N ASN A 223 -18.22 2.89 3.65
CA ASN A 223 -17.05 2.36 2.95
C ASN A 223 -16.16 3.46 2.40
N GLY A 224 -16.73 4.51 1.81
CA GLY A 224 -15.98 5.69 1.37
C GLY A 224 -15.30 6.42 2.54
N VAL A 225 -15.97 6.51 3.69
CA VAL A 225 -15.39 7.07 4.91
C VAL A 225 -14.22 6.22 5.42
N LYS A 226 -14.36 4.89 5.40
CA LYS A 226 -13.26 3.96 5.73
C LYS A 226 -12.08 4.09 4.77
N THR A 227 -12.32 4.15 3.46
CA THR A 227 -11.26 4.35 2.46
C THR A 227 -10.50 5.65 2.72
N THR A 228 -11.21 6.72 3.05
CA THR A 228 -10.59 8.01 3.42
C THR A 228 -9.71 7.85 4.66
N ALA A 229 -10.25 7.22 5.72
CA ALA A 229 -9.50 6.96 6.95
C ALA A 229 -8.25 6.07 6.72
N ALA A 230 -8.36 5.07 5.85
CA ALA A 230 -7.29 4.12 5.56
C ALA A 230 -6.25 4.63 4.54
N THR A 231 -6.33 5.89 4.10
CA THR A 231 -5.36 6.47 3.15
C THR A 231 -3.92 6.24 3.63
N GLY A 232 -3.07 5.77 2.73
CA GLY A 232 -1.67 5.47 3.01
C GLY A 232 -1.43 4.15 3.75
N THR A 233 -2.40 3.24 3.78
CA THR A 233 -2.27 1.88 4.32
C THR A 233 -2.49 0.84 3.22
N SER A 234 -1.92 -0.34 3.41
CA SER A 234 -2.14 -1.53 2.57
C SER A 234 -3.60 -1.99 2.56
N TRP A 235 -4.44 -1.56 3.51
CA TRP A 235 -5.87 -1.88 3.51
C TRP A 235 -6.59 -1.38 2.25
N VAL A 236 -6.25 -0.16 1.80
CA VAL A 236 -6.88 0.44 0.61
C VAL A 236 -6.54 -0.39 -0.62
N VAL A 237 -5.27 -0.74 -0.76
CA VAL A 237 -4.77 -1.60 -1.85
C VAL A 237 -5.47 -2.93 -1.79
N ALA A 238 -5.40 -3.64 -0.66
CA ALA A 238 -5.97 -4.96 -0.48
C ALA A 238 -7.46 -5.02 -0.88
N LYS A 239 -8.25 -4.03 -0.45
CA LYS A 239 -9.68 -3.92 -0.82
C LYS A 239 -9.88 -3.68 -2.32
N ALA A 240 -9.01 -2.87 -2.92
CA ALA A 240 -9.02 -2.56 -4.34
C ALA A 240 -8.67 -3.78 -5.22
N VAL A 241 -7.75 -4.64 -4.79
CA VAL A 241 -7.27 -5.77 -5.61
C VAL A 241 -8.12 -7.03 -5.49
N LEU A 242 -8.79 -7.24 -4.34
CA LEU A 242 -9.56 -8.46 -4.08
C LEU A 242 -10.53 -8.84 -5.21
N PRO A 243 -11.33 -7.93 -5.78
CA PRO A 243 -12.22 -8.26 -6.89
C PRO A 243 -11.48 -8.81 -8.12
N THR A 244 -10.30 -8.26 -8.43
CA THR A 244 -9.45 -8.70 -9.55
C THR A 244 -8.85 -10.10 -9.31
N LEU A 245 -8.58 -10.44 -8.06
CA LEU A 245 -8.05 -11.75 -7.68
C LEU A 245 -9.11 -12.86 -7.64
N GLN A 246 -10.37 -12.48 -7.43
CA GLN A 246 -11.52 -13.40 -7.27
C GLN A 246 -12.28 -13.68 -8.57
N SER A 247 -12.02 -12.93 -9.64
CA SER A 247 -12.56 -13.17 -10.99
C SER A 247 -11.81 -14.28 -11.72
#